data_AF-A0A7Z7BGX5-F1
#
_entry.id   AF-A0A7Z7BGX5-F1
#
_cell.length_a   1.000
_cell.length_b   1.000
_cell.length_c   1.000
_cell.angle_alpha   90.00
_cell.angle_beta   90.00
_cell.angle_gamma   90.00
#
_symmetry.space_group_name_H-M   'P 1'
#
loop_
_entity.id
_entity.type
_entity.pdbx_description
1 polymer ?
#
loop_
_entity_poly.entity_id
_entity_poly.type
_entity_poly.pdbx_seq_one_letter_code
_entity_poly.pdbx_strand_id
1 'polypeptide(L)' 'MLWNIEKLEQERIDLIEVIAALRHLERVATEDRSSIFEKITAHMVRLSELDAEKQRIHSVLEVG' A
#
# COMPACT_ATOMS: atom_id res chain seq x y z
N MET A 1 22.00 -0.03 -1.32
CA MET A 1 20.85 0.56 -0.58
C MET A 1 19.78 1.11 -1.52
N LEU A 2 20.13 1.77 -2.64
CA LEU A 2 19.17 2.30 -3.63
C LEU A 2 18.17 1.25 -4.18
N TRP A 3 18.64 0.02 -4.45
CA TRP A 3 17.79 -1.09 -4.92
C TRP A 3 16.66 -1.47 -3.94
N ASN A 4 16.85 -1.29 -2.64
CA ASN A 4 15.79 -1.53 -1.66
C ASN A 4 14.70 -0.45 -1.74
N ILE A 5 15.05 0.80 -2.03
CA ILE A 5 14.08 1.90 -2.12
C ILE A 5 13.23 1.75 -3.38
N GLU A 6 13.84 1.44 -4.53
CA GLU A 6 13.09 1.18 -5.78
C GLU A 6 12.12 0.00 -5.62
N LYS A 7 12.55 -1.07 -4.94
CA LYS A 7 11.67 -2.20 -4.64
C LYS A 7 10.49 -1.82 -3.73
N LEU A 8 10.74 -1.02 -2.70
CA LEU A 8 9.70 -0.53 -1.80
C LEU A 8 8.74 0.45 -2.51
N GLU A 9 9.23 1.26 -3.45
CA GLU A 9 8.37 2.10 -4.29
C GLU A 9 7.49 1.27 -5.22
N GLN A 10 8.05 0.21 -5.82
CA GLN A 10 7.25 -0.68 -6.65
C GLN A 10 6.16 -1.38 -5.83
N GLU A 11 6.49 -1.93 -4.66
CA GLU A 11 5.50 -2.55 -3.76
C GLU A 11 4.41 -1.56 -3.34
N ARG A 12 4.76 -0.28 -3.16
CA ARG A 12 3.80 0.78 -2.85
C ARG A 12 2.84 1.04 -4.01
N ILE A 13 3.36 1.15 -5.23
CA ILE A 13 2.55 1.37 -6.43
C ILE A 13 1.60 0.20 -6.65
N ASP A 14 2.11 -1.03 -6.57
CA ASP A 14 1.31 -2.24 -6.73
C ASP A 14 0.18 -2.31 -5.69
N LEU A 15 0.45 -1.96 -4.43
CA LEU A 15 -0.57 -1.90 -3.38
C LEU A 15 -1.65 -0.84 -3.65
N ILE A 16 -1.26 0.32 -4.19
CA ILE A 16 -2.22 1.37 -4.56
C ILE A 16 -3.14 0.88 -5.69
N GLU A 17 -2.60 0.18 -6.68
CA GLU A 17 -3.39 -0.40 -7.78
C GLU A 17 -4.38 -1.46 -7.27
N VAL A 18 -3.93 -2.35 -6.38
CA VAL A 18 -4.79 -3.37 -5.74
C VAL A 18 -5.91 -2.72 -4.94
N ILE A 19 -5.61 -1.70 -4.14
CA ILE A 19 -6.63 -0.95 -3.37
C ILE A 19 -7.63 -0.27 -4.31
N ALA A 20 -7.16 0.34 -5.41
CA ALA A 20 -8.02 0.98 -6.39
C ALA A 20 -8.96 -0.02 -7.07
N ALA A 21 -8.45 -1.18 -7.45
CA ALA A 21 -9.23 -2.27 -8.04
C ALA A 21 -10.28 -2.81 -7.05
N LEU A 22 -9.91 -3.03 -5.79
CA LEU A 22 -10.84 -3.49 -4.76
C LEU A 22 -11.91 -2.45 -4.45
N ARG A 23 -11.60 -1.16 -4.41
CA ARG A 23 -12.60 -0.09 -4.26
C ARG A 23 -13.55 0.00 -5.45
N HIS A 24 -13.06 -0.27 -6.66
CA HIS A 24 -13.93 -0.37 -7.82
C HIS A 24 -14.88 -1.57 -7.67
N LEU A 25 -14.34 -2.74 -7.30
CA LEU A 25 -15.11 -3.96 -7.04
C LEU A 25 -16.17 -3.74 -5.95
N GLU A 26 -15.83 -3.09 -4.83
CA GLU A 26 -16.74 -2.78 -3.74
C GLU A 26 -17.96 -1.97 -4.20
N ARG A 27 -17.75 -0.99 -5.09
CA ARG A 27 -18.81 -0.12 -5.61
C ARG A 27 -19.77 -0.87 -6.54
N VAL A 28 -19.23 -1.75 -7.39
CA VAL A 28 -20.03 -2.49 -8.38
C VAL A 28 -20.63 -3.78 -7.83
N ALA A 29 -20.07 -4.34 -6.76
CA ALA A 29 -20.57 -5.53 -6.11
C ALA A 29 -21.86 -5.24 -5.34
N THR A 30 -22.87 -6.09 -5.54
CA THR A 30 -24.15 -6.10 -4.81
C THR A 30 -24.11 -7.01 -3.58
N GLU A 31 -23.20 -7.99 -3.54
CA GLU A 31 -22.97 -8.93 -2.44
C GLU A 31 -21.48 -8.89 -2.04
N ASP A 32 -21.14 -9.31 -0.82
CA ASP A 32 -19.76 -9.36 -0.27
C ASP A 32 -19.02 -8.02 -0.01
N ARG A 33 -19.72 -6.88 0.02
CA ARG A 33 -19.11 -5.57 0.33
C ARG A 33 -18.29 -5.54 1.62
N SER A 34 -18.74 -6.22 2.68
CA SER A 34 -18.00 -6.26 3.96
C SER A 34 -16.64 -6.95 3.82
N SER A 35 -16.58 -8.06 3.07
CA SER A 35 -15.34 -8.79 2.83
C SER A 35 -14.36 -7.99 1.96
N ILE A 36 -14.88 -7.26 0.96
CA ILE A 36 -14.07 -6.36 0.13
C ILE A 36 -13.54 -5.18 0.95
N PHE A 37 -14.38 -4.61 1.82
CA PHE A 37 -13.98 -3.53 2.73
C PHE A 37 -12.85 -3.97 3.67
N GLU A 38 -12.97 -5.14 4.30
CA GLU A 38 -11.92 -5.70 5.16
C GLU A 38 -10.59 -5.86 4.42
N LYS A 39 -10.62 -6.36 3.17
CA LYS A 39 -9.42 -6.45 2.32
C LYS A 39 -8.82 -5.08 2.03
N ILE A 40 -9.65 -4.09 1.68
CA ILE A 40 -9.20 -2.70 1.47
C ILE A 40 -8.53 -2.15 2.73
N THR A 41 -9.13 -2.35 3.90
CA THR A 41 -8.57 -1.90 5.18
C THR A 41 -7.21 -2.56 5.46
N ALA A 42 -7.09 -3.88 5.27
CA ALA A 42 -5.84 -4.59 5.46
C ALA A 42 -4.73 -4.06 4.52
N HIS A 43 -5.05 -3.84 3.24
CA HIS A 43 -4.09 -3.28 2.29
C HIS A 43 -3.71 -1.83 2.61
N MET A 44 -4.65 -1.02 3.10
CA MET A 44 -4.35 0.35 3.54
C MET A 44 -3.42 0.38 4.76
N VAL A 45 -3.60 -0.52 5.72
CA VAL A 45 -2.69 -0.65 6.88
C VAL A 45 -1.29 -1.00 6.40
N ARG A 46 -1.17 -2.01 5.53
CA ARG A 46 0.11 -2.41 4.93
C ARG A 46 0.78 -1.25 4.18
N LEU A 47 0.02 -0.46 3.43
CA LEU A 47 0.53 0.70 2.71
C LEU A 47 1.08 1.77 3.68
N SER A 48 0.38 2.02 4.79
CA SER A 48 0.84 2.95 5.83
C SER A 48 2.14 2.49 6.50
N GLU A 49 2.29 1.19 6.76
CA GLU A 49 3.52 0.62 7.31
C GLU A 49 4.70 0.79 6.35
N LEU A 50 4.45 0.52 5.06
CA LEU A 50 5.44 0.65 4.00
C LEU A 50 5.89 2.11 3.83
N ASP A 51 4.95 3.07 3.86
CA ASP A 51 5.26 4.50 3.79
C ASP A 51 6.09 4.96 5.00
N ALA A 52 5.78 4.48 6.21
CA ALA A 52 6.56 4.78 7.40
C ALA A 52 7.97 4.17 7.35
N GLU A 53 8.12 2.96 6.79
CA GLU A 53 9.42 2.33 6.59
C GLU A 53 10.30 3.09 5.60
N LYS A 54 9.71 3.50 4.47
CA LYS A 54 10.41 4.33 3.49
C LYS A 54 10.85 5.66 4.10
N GLN A 55 9.99 6.32 4.87
CA GLN A 55 10.35 7.57 5.54
C GLN A 55 11.52 7.40 6.53
N ARG A 56 11.55 6.30 7.29
CA ARG A 56 12.69 5.98 8.16
C ARG A 56 13.98 5.79 7.36
N ILE A 57 13.92 5.04 6.25
CA ILE A 57 15.10 4.80 5.41
C ILE A 57 15.62 6.11 4.80
N HIS A 58 14.72 6.95 4.27
CA HIS A 58 15.10 8.27 3.74
C HIS A 58 15.74 9.16 4.80
N SER A 59 15.15 9.23 6.00
CA SER A 59 15.70 10.02 7.10
C SER A 59 17.10 9.53 7.54
N VAL A 60 17.35 8.22 7.52
CA VAL A 60 18.69 7.67 7.82
C VAL A 60 19.71 8.04 6.75
N LEU A 61 19.28 8.08 5.48
CA LEU A 61 20.15 8.43 4.35
C LEU A 61 20.43 9.94 4.24
N GLU A 62 19.56 10.80 4.74
CA GLU A 62 19.76 12.26 4.76
C GLU A 62 20.69 12.72 5.90
N VAL A 63 20.86 11.90 6.93
CA VAL A 63 21.64 12.22 8.15
C VAL A 63 23.07 11.64 8.11
N GLY A 64 23.39 10.77 7.14
CA GLY A 64 24.71 10.14 6.99
C GLY A 64 25.50 10.65 5.79
#